data_AF-A0A654KWJ0-F1
#
_entry.id   AF-A0A654KWJ0-F1
#
_cell.length_a   1.000
_cell.length_b   1.000
_cell.length_c   1.000
_cell.angle_alpha   90.00
_cell.angle_beta   90.00
_cell.angle_gamma   90.00
#
_symmetry.space_group_name_H-M   'P 1'
#
loop_
_entity.id
_entity.type
_entity.pdbx_description
1 polymer ?
#
loop_
_entity_poly.entity_id
_entity_poly.type
_entity_poly.pdbx_seq_one_letter_code
_entity_poly.pdbx_strand_id
1 'polypeptide(L)'
;MKRGYFNNKIKDSIFFKENSKKWVLSIEYSTPIWYDLIMDECEEYKEFYKEILNDQVEASKDCNEKEFIYFFTSRPKVRFDLSRKIKIGKNIGEIFLNLIINCSEKRKVNIDHDYWRDFKKIIINEKFITFKFDEDVKITWPIHVFLYEYNVELGLESEVHYIGKTKDPVSRTMTREHRGYSDMLYYLLHLKEKRDIFLNVLIFKVSVISPPHNSIGIFSTNSVLDHIPKELEIFVIEYCLIYYFKSSIQKGDMDTSWSKFVNYFRDFQKEGINALYFKLEMKESTEYNNLGTPNLAAKKSHYFSWQLNENGLQMERFYESKDLDEEVFKDFFV
;
A
#
# COMPACT_ATOMS: atom_id res chain seq x y z
N MET A 1 9.73 -6.12 -20.89
CA MET A 1 11.12 -6.65 -20.90
C MET A 1 11.14 -7.86 -19.96
N LYS A 2 11.88 -8.94 -20.23
CA LYS A 2 11.88 -10.11 -19.32
C LYS A 2 12.78 -9.87 -18.12
N ARG A 3 12.39 -10.38 -16.95
CA ARG A 3 13.20 -10.35 -15.73
C ARG A 3 14.61 -10.88 -16.01
N GLY A 4 15.63 -10.19 -15.50
CA GLY A 4 17.02 -10.59 -15.71
C GLY A 4 17.59 -10.29 -17.12
N TYR A 5 16.95 -9.43 -17.93
CA TYR A 5 17.42 -9.12 -19.29
C TYR A 5 18.90 -8.67 -19.35
N PHE A 6 19.41 -8.02 -18.30
CA PHE A 6 20.81 -7.56 -18.23
C PHE A 6 21.69 -8.38 -17.26
N ASN A 7 21.20 -9.53 -16.79
CA ASN A 7 21.87 -10.36 -15.79
C ASN A 7 23.32 -10.67 -16.20
N ASN A 8 23.52 -11.21 -17.40
CA ASN A 8 24.83 -11.63 -17.93
C ASN A 8 25.84 -10.48 -18.16
N LYS A 9 25.41 -9.22 -18.13
CA LYS A 9 26.28 -8.06 -18.34
C LYS A 9 26.65 -7.35 -17.05
N ILE A 10 25.71 -7.25 -16.11
CA ILE A 10 25.90 -6.47 -14.88
C ILE A 10 26.21 -7.39 -13.70
N LYS A 11 25.43 -8.46 -13.48
CA LYS A 11 25.60 -9.38 -12.34
C LYS A 11 26.94 -10.10 -12.38
N ASP A 12 27.43 -10.41 -13.58
CA ASP A 12 28.70 -11.11 -13.76
C ASP A 12 29.94 -10.22 -13.71
N SER A 13 29.76 -8.90 -13.67
CA SER A 13 30.89 -7.98 -13.53
C SER A 13 31.54 -8.11 -12.16
N ILE A 14 32.87 -7.94 -12.12
CA ILE A 14 33.65 -7.96 -10.88
C ILE A 14 33.18 -6.87 -9.92
N PHE A 15 32.84 -5.69 -10.45
CA PHE A 15 32.30 -4.56 -9.71
C PHE A 15 30.97 -4.89 -9.01
N PHE A 16 30.11 -5.71 -9.63
CA PHE A 16 28.89 -6.14 -8.97
C PHE A 16 29.16 -7.22 -7.93
N LYS A 17 29.99 -8.22 -8.23
CA LYS A 17 30.23 -9.36 -7.31
C LYS A 17 30.95 -8.94 -6.03
N GLU A 18 31.96 -8.09 -6.12
CA GLU A 18 32.84 -7.75 -4.99
C GLU A 18 32.28 -6.65 -4.08
N ASN A 19 31.34 -5.83 -4.58
CA ASN A 19 30.82 -4.70 -3.81
C ASN A 19 29.72 -5.12 -2.84
N SER A 20 29.70 -4.48 -1.67
CA SER A 20 28.51 -4.49 -0.82
C SER A 20 27.33 -3.83 -1.52
N LYS A 21 26.11 -4.27 -1.22
CA LYS A 21 24.89 -3.81 -1.88
C LYS A 21 23.87 -3.45 -0.83
N LYS A 22 23.08 -2.43 -1.14
CA LYS A 22 21.90 -2.00 -0.39
C LYS A 22 20.67 -2.20 -1.26
N TRP A 23 19.58 -2.64 -0.67
CA TRP A 23 18.28 -2.66 -1.33
C TRP A 23 17.44 -1.50 -0.84
N VAL A 24 16.86 -0.73 -1.75
CA VAL A 24 15.90 0.33 -1.44
C VAL A 24 14.56 -0.05 -2.04
N LEU A 25 13.59 -0.29 -1.17
CA LEU A 25 12.25 -0.72 -1.50
C LEU A 25 11.31 0.47 -1.41
N SER A 26 10.72 0.83 -2.55
CA SER A 26 9.71 1.88 -2.64
C SER A 26 8.43 1.32 -3.23
N ILE A 27 7.29 1.91 -2.87
CA ILE A 27 6.01 1.53 -3.46
C ILE A 27 5.92 2.12 -4.87
N GLU A 28 5.60 1.28 -5.85
CA GLU A 28 5.43 1.70 -7.24
C GLU A 28 3.96 1.90 -7.58
N TYR A 29 3.10 0.99 -7.08
CA TYR A 29 1.66 1.05 -7.23
C TYR A 29 0.97 0.63 -5.94
N SER A 30 -0.16 1.27 -5.64
CA SER A 30 -1.05 0.95 -4.53
C SER A 30 -2.49 1.13 -4.96
N THR A 31 -3.32 0.12 -4.70
CA THR A 31 -4.76 0.15 -5.02
C THR A 31 -5.56 -0.08 -3.75
N PRO A 32 -6.13 0.98 -3.13
CA PRO A 32 -7.03 0.81 -2.01
C PRO A 32 -8.39 0.31 -2.51
N ILE A 33 -8.72 -0.93 -2.19
CA ILE A 33 -9.99 -1.54 -2.59
C ILE A 33 -10.90 -1.59 -1.38
N TRP A 34 -12.05 -0.90 -1.45
CA TRP A 34 -13.04 -0.96 -0.39
C TRP A 34 -13.70 -2.34 -0.39
N TYR A 35 -13.28 -3.20 0.54
CA TYR A 35 -13.59 -4.61 0.52
C TYR A 35 -15.06 -4.88 0.86
N ASP A 36 -15.68 -4.08 1.73
CA ASP A 36 -17.10 -4.20 2.04
C ASP A 36 -17.96 -4.03 0.79
N LEU A 37 -17.57 -3.12 -0.12
CA LEU A 37 -18.29 -2.89 -1.37
C LEU A 37 -18.29 -4.12 -2.29
N ILE A 38 -17.19 -4.87 -2.33
CA ILE A 38 -17.08 -6.12 -3.09
C ILE A 38 -17.93 -7.20 -2.43
N MET A 39 -17.93 -7.26 -1.09
CA MET A 39 -18.66 -8.28 -0.34
C MET A 39 -20.17 -8.05 -0.29
N ASP A 40 -20.62 -6.81 -0.48
CA ASP A 40 -22.03 -6.37 -0.53
C ASP A 40 -22.69 -6.59 -1.92
N GLU A 41 -22.11 -7.45 -2.77
CA GLU A 41 -22.65 -7.89 -4.07
C GLU A 41 -22.87 -6.76 -5.10
N CYS A 42 -22.08 -5.69 -5.04
CA CYS A 42 -22.13 -4.64 -6.05
C CYS A 42 -21.33 -5.05 -7.29
N GLU A 43 -21.97 -5.81 -8.20
CA GLU A 43 -21.30 -6.46 -9.34
C GLU A 43 -20.57 -5.47 -10.26
N GLU A 44 -21.13 -4.27 -10.47
CA GLU A 44 -20.49 -3.21 -11.27
C GLU A 44 -19.12 -2.81 -10.72
N TYR A 45 -19.02 -2.55 -9.41
CA TYR A 45 -17.73 -2.18 -8.80
C TYR A 45 -16.80 -3.37 -8.60
N LYS A 46 -17.36 -4.57 -8.45
CA LYS A 46 -16.58 -5.81 -8.43
C LYS A 46 -15.85 -6.01 -9.76
N GLU A 47 -16.54 -5.85 -10.89
CA GLU A 47 -15.90 -5.95 -12.21
C GLU A 47 -14.93 -4.78 -12.44
N PHE A 48 -15.27 -3.56 -12.03
CA PHE A 48 -14.35 -2.41 -12.10
C PHE A 48 -13.02 -2.67 -11.37
N TYR A 49 -13.05 -3.14 -10.11
CA TYR A 49 -11.82 -3.47 -9.38
C TYR A 49 -11.06 -4.65 -9.99
N LYS A 50 -11.79 -5.61 -10.57
CA LYS A 50 -11.18 -6.75 -11.27
C LYS A 50 -10.43 -6.29 -12.51
N GLU A 51 -11.00 -5.38 -13.30
CA GLU A 51 -10.33 -4.75 -14.45
C GLU A 51 -9.05 -4.03 -14.01
N ILE A 52 -9.13 -3.17 -12.98
CA ILE A 52 -7.94 -2.49 -12.43
C ILE A 52 -6.84 -3.48 -12.01
N LEU A 53 -7.21 -4.55 -11.31
CA LEU A 53 -6.25 -5.56 -10.86
C LEU A 53 -5.68 -6.38 -12.02
N ASN A 54 -6.48 -6.68 -13.04
CA ASN A 54 -6.01 -7.34 -14.27
C ASN A 54 -4.99 -6.46 -15.01
N ASP A 55 -5.27 -5.17 -15.16
CA ASP A 55 -4.35 -4.22 -15.78
C ASP A 55 -3.02 -4.16 -15.02
N GLN A 56 -3.05 -4.22 -13.69
CA GLN A 56 -1.85 -4.29 -12.86
C GLN A 56 -1.09 -5.61 -13.02
N VAL A 57 -1.79 -6.72 -13.16
CA VAL A 57 -1.17 -8.02 -13.45
C VAL A 57 -0.48 -8.01 -14.81
N GLU A 58 -1.12 -7.47 -15.84
CA GLU A 58 -0.51 -7.34 -17.17
C GLU A 58 0.69 -6.38 -17.16
N ALA A 59 0.54 -5.21 -16.55
CA ALA A 59 1.65 -4.25 -16.39
C ALA A 59 2.84 -4.85 -15.63
N SER A 60 2.58 -5.69 -14.62
CA SER A 60 3.63 -6.41 -13.88
C SER A 60 4.39 -7.42 -14.76
N LYS A 61 3.69 -8.14 -15.64
CA LYS A 61 4.33 -9.06 -16.59
C LYS A 61 5.28 -8.32 -17.53
N ASP A 62 4.87 -7.14 -18.00
CA ASP A 62 5.70 -6.30 -18.88
C ASP A 62 6.89 -5.66 -18.16
N CYS A 63 6.77 -5.47 -16.85
CA CYS A 63 7.76 -4.85 -15.96
C CYS A 63 8.56 -5.86 -15.12
N ASN A 64 8.99 -6.97 -15.74
CA ASN A 64 9.86 -8.00 -15.15
C ASN A 64 9.20 -8.88 -14.05
N GLU A 65 7.93 -9.23 -14.20
CA GLU A 65 7.21 -10.22 -13.38
C GLU A 65 7.26 -9.94 -11.87
N LYS A 66 6.87 -8.75 -11.44
CA LYS A 66 6.81 -8.39 -10.02
C LYS A 66 5.66 -9.11 -9.32
N GLU A 67 5.87 -9.46 -8.05
CA GLU A 67 4.83 -10.04 -7.20
C GLU A 67 4.15 -8.98 -6.32
N PHE A 68 2.97 -9.32 -5.80
CA PHE A 68 2.11 -8.40 -5.07
C PHE A 68 2.19 -8.67 -3.58
N ILE A 69 2.27 -7.59 -2.79
CA ILE A 69 1.96 -7.60 -1.37
C ILE A 69 0.55 -7.02 -1.21
N TYR A 70 -0.24 -7.51 -0.26
CA TYR A 70 -1.49 -6.88 0.10
C TYR A 70 -1.59 -6.66 1.60
N PHE A 71 -2.24 -5.55 1.96
CA PHE A 71 -2.59 -5.23 3.34
C PHE A 71 -4.11 -5.31 3.50
N PHE A 72 -4.59 -6.09 4.47
CA PHE A 72 -5.90 -5.84 5.04
C PHE A 72 -5.77 -4.71 6.04
N THR A 73 -6.56 -3.67 5.84
CA THR A 73 -6.61 -2.50 6.70
C THR A 73 -8.05 -2.17 7.06
N SER A 74 -8.24 -1.44 8.14
CA SER A 74 -9.56 -0.90 8.47
C SER A 74 -9.47 0.51 9.02
N ARG A 75 -10.52 1.29 8.82
CA ARG A 75 -10.61 2.68 9.29
C ARG A 75 -12.01 2.97 9.81
N PRO A 76 -12.19 4.01 10.66
CA PRO A 76 -13.52 4.37 11.15
C PRO A 76 -14.55 4.47 10.04
N LYS A 77 -15.73 3.89 10.26
CA LYS A 77 -16.76 3.76 9.24
C LYS A 77 -17.28 5.11 8.78
N VAL A 78 -17.34 5.38 7.48
CA VAL A 78 -17.79 6.66 6.92
C VAL A 78 -19.01 6.48 6.02
N ARG A 79 -20.10 7.20 6.28
CA ARG A 79 -21.32 7.18 5.46
C ARG A 79 -21.83 8.59 5.19
N PHE A 80 -22.60 8.78 4.12
CA PHE A 80 -23.32 10.05 3.93
C PHE A 80 -24.44 10.20 4.96
N ASP A 81 -24.58 11.39 5.56
CA ASP A 81 -25.66 11.71 6.49
C ASP A 81 -26.96 12.02 5.72
N LEU A 82 -27.83 11.00 5.61
CA LEU A 82 -29.11 11.12 4.91
C LEU A 82 -30.13 12.00 5.65
N SER A 83 -29.91 12.32 6.94
CA SER A 83 -30.79 13.22 7.69
C SER A 83 -30.62 14.70 7.30
N ARG A 84 -29.58 15.03 6.54
CA ARG A 84 -29.26 16.40 6.14
C ARG A 84 -29.22 16.54 4.63
N LYS A 85 -29.85 17.60 4.11
CA LYS A 85 -29.78 17.94 2.69
C LYS A 85 -28.37 18.35 2.29
N ILE A 86 -27.95 17.91 1.11
CA ILE A 86 -26.78 18.44 0.42
C ILE A 86 -27.03 19.92 0.12
N LYS A 87 -26.02 20.74 0.34
CA LYS A 87 -26.07 22.16 -0.02
C LYS A 87 -25.10 22.43 -1.15
N ILE A 88 -25.56 23.11 -2.18
CA ILE A 88 -24.70 23.70 -3.21
C ILE A 88 -24.28 25.07 -2.69
N GLY A 89 -23.00 25.41 -2.82
CA GLY A 89 -22.46 26.67 -2.34
C GLY A 89 -23.00 27.89 -3.09
N LYS A 90 -22.67 29.07 -2.56
CA LYS A 90 -23.01 30.34 -3.23
C LYS A 90 -22.12 30.57 -4.46
N ASN A 91 -20.90 30.06 -4.42
CA ASN A 91 -20.03 29.96 -5.58
C ASN A 91 -20.46 28.74 -6.39
N ILE A 92 -20.61 28.92 -7.71
CA ILE A 92 -20.96 27.81 -8.60
C ILE A 92 -19.75 26.86 -8.62
N GLY A 93 -19.95 25.59 -8.27
CA GLY A 93 -18.86 24.60 -8.20
C GLY A 93 -18.50 24.11 -6.79
N GLU A 94 -19.18 24.58 -5.74
CA GLU A 94 -18.99 24.08 -4.37
C GLU A 94 -20.13 23.15 -3.93
N ILE A 95 -19.81 22.01 -3.31
CA ILE A 95 -20.80 21.16 -2.64
C ILE A 95 -20.42 20.92 -1.17
N PHE A 96 -21.45 20.99 -0.33
CA PHE A 96 -21.34 20.69 1.09
C PHE A 96 -22.04 19.37 1.40
N LEU A 97 -21.25 18.39 1.80
CA LEU A 97 -21.73 17.06 2.19
C LEU A 97 -21.63 16.91 3.70
N ASN A 98 -22.63 16.24 4.27
CA ASN A 98 -22.61 15.85 5.68
C ASN A 98 -22.29 14.35 5.72
N LEU A 99 -21.34 13.97 6.56
CA LEU A 99 -20.86 12.61 6.75
C LEU A 99 -21.11 12.18 8.20
N ILE A 100 -21.35 10.89 8.38
CA ILE A 100 -21.38 10.21 9.68
C ILE A 100 -20.14 9.34 9.76
N ILE A 101 -19.33 9.57 10.80
CA ILE A 101 -18.11 8.82 11.11
C ILE A 101 -18.39 7.99 12.37
N ASN A 102 -17.97 6.72 12.35
CA ASN A 102 -18.15 5.78 13.45
C ASN A 102 -19.58 5.80 14.03
N CYS A 103 -20.57 5.78 13.14
CA CYS A 103 -22.02 5.77 13.41
C CYS A 103 -22.61 7.01 14.10
N SER A 104 -21.83 7.96 14.60
CA SER A 104 -22.36 9.03 15.46
C SER A 104 -21.73 10.40 15.24
N GLU A 105 -20.45 10.46 14.93
CA GLU A 105 -19.76 11.72 14.72
C GLU A 105 -20.21 12.34 13.41
N LYS A 106 -20.71 13.57 13.45
CA LYS A 106 -21.14 14.30 12.25
C LYS A 106 -20.04 15.23 11.78
N ARG A 107 -19.65 15.09 10.52
CA ARG A 107 -18.67 15.97 9.89
C ARG A 107 -19.23 16.60 8.63
N LYS A 108 -18.96 17.89 8.43
CA LYS A 108 -19.31 18.60 7.21
C LYS A 108 -18.05 18.76 6.37
N VAL A 109 -18.09 18.35 5.12
CA VAL A 109 -17.00 18.56 4.17
C VAL A 109 -17.45 19.54 3.11
N ASN A 110 -16.53 20.43 2.75
CA ASN A 110 -16.65 21.25 1.56
C ASN A 110 -15.73 20.66 0.52
N ILE A 111 -16.24 20.55 -0.68
CA ILE A 111 -15.45 20.13 -1.83
C ILE A 111 -15.67 21.26 -2.84
N ASP A 112 -14.67 21.55 -3.67
CA ASP A 112 -14.75 22.49 -4.80
C ASP A 112 -14.30 21.77 -6.09
N HIS A 113 -15.09 21.87 -7.16
CA HIS A 113 -14.72 21.33 -8.47
C HIS A 113 -15.53 21.96 -9.62
N ASP A 114 -14.85 22.36 -10.69
CA ASP A 114 -15.48 23.10 -11.81
C ASP A 114 -16.60 22.31 -12.52
N TYR A 115 -16.48 21.00 -12.69
CA TYR A 115 -17.54 20.17 -13.33
C TYR A 115 -18.87 20.12 -12.56
N TRP A 116 -18.91 20.58 -11.31
CA TRP A 116 -20.15 20.54 -10.53
C TRP A 116 -21.15 21.61 -10.93
N ARG A 117 -20.76 22.56 -11.78
CA ARG A 117 -21.68 23.55 -12.31
C ARG A 117 -22.74 22.94 -13.23
N ASP A 118 -22.44 21.79 -13.81
CA ASP A 118 -23.22 21.20 -14.90
C ASP A 118 -24.21 20.11 -14.42
N PHE A 119 -24.18 19.73 -13.14
CA PHE A 119 -25.15 18.74 -12.65
C PHE A 119 -26.52 19.37 -12.40
N LYS A 120 -27.58 18.65 -12.77
CA LYS A 120 -28.97 19.00 -12.45
C LYS A 120 -29.40 18.51 -11.08
N LYS A 121 -28.82 17.39 -10.62
CA LYS A 121 -29.23 16.74 -9.35
C LYS A 121 -28.10 15.93 -8.74
N ILE A 122 -27.97 16.00 -7.42
CA ILE A 122 -27.16 15.09 -6.63
C ILE A 122 -28.09 14.17 -5.84
N ILE A 123 -27.81 12.87 -5.88
CA ILE A 123 -28.50 11.84 -5.12
C ILE A 123 -27.45 11.14 -4.25
N ILE A 124 -27.77 10.92 -2.99
CA ILE A 124 -26.93 10.14 -2.08
C ILE A 124 -27.74 9.01 -1.45
N ASN A 125 -27.07 7.89 -1.20
CA ASN A 125 -27.46 6.93 -0.18
C ASN A 125 -26.30 6.81 0.82
N GLU A 126 -26.32 5.84 1.74
CA GLU A 126 -25.27 5.77 2.77
C GLU A 126 -23.85 5.58 2.18
N LYS A 127 -23.73 4.86 1.06
CA LYS A 127 -22.45 4.41 0.47
C LYS A 127 -22.09 5.09 -0.84
N PHE A 128 -23.03 5.73 -1.53
CA PHE A 128 -22.84 6.22 -2.88
C PHE A 128 -23.34 7.66 -3.04
N ILE A 129 -22.65 8.39 -3.91
CA ILE A 129 -23.05 9.70 -4.42
C ILE A 129 -23.21 9.59 -5.94
N THR A 130 -24.34 10.05 -6.45
CA THR A 130 -24.65 10.08 -7.88
C THR A 130 -24.91 11.51 -8.33
N PHE A 131 -24.15 11.95 -9.33
CA PHE A 131 -24.34 13.21 -10.03
C PHE A 131 -25.10 12.94 -11.33
N LYS A 132 -26.21 13.66 -11.55
CA LYS A 132 -26.99 13.60 -12.80
C LYS A 132 -26.77 14.88 -13.61
N PHE A 133 -26.31 14.75 -14.84
CA PHE A 133 -26.17 15.86 -15.80
C PHE A 133 -27.47 16.07 -16.58
N ASP A 134 -28.14 14.97 -16.94
CA ASP A 134 -29.49 14.95 -17.50
C ASP A 134 -30.22 13.65 -17.11
N GLU A 135 -31.26 13.26 -17.86
CA GLU A 135 -32.01 12.04 -17.57
C GLU A 135 -31.21 10.76 -17.87
N ASP A 136 -30.31 10.81 -18.85
CA ASP A 136 -29.57 9.67 -19.38
C ASP A 136 -28.11 9.62 -18.87
N VAL A 137 -27.51 10.78 -18.59
CA VAL A 137 -26.11 10.90 -18.18
C VAL A 137 -26.00 11.07 -16.66
N LYS A 138 -25.44 10.05 -16.01
CA LYS A 138 -25.14 10.03 -14.57
C LYS A 138 -23.77 9.43 -14.28
N ILE A 139 -23.13 9.91 -13.21
CA ILE A 139 -21.90 9.34 -12.66
C ILE A 139 -22.16 8.98 -11.20
N THR A 140 -21.81 7.77 -10.80
CA THR A 140 -21.93 7.31 -9.41
C THR A 140 -20.56 6.96 -8.87
N TRP A 141 -20.27 7.40 -7.64
CA TRP A 141 -19.07 7.02 -6.91
C TRP A 141 -19.42 6.44 -5.55
N PRO A 142 -18.75 5.36 -5.13
CA PRO A 142 -18.73 4.95 -3.75
C PRO A 142 -18.06 6.04 -2.91
N ILE A 143 -18.51 6.21 -1.67
CA ILE A 143 -18.05 7.27 -0.77
C ILE A 143 -16.53 7.29 -0.64
N HIS A 144 -15.88 6.14 -0.52
CA HIS A 144 -14.43 6.10 -0.34
C HIS A 144 -13.65 6.44 -1.61
N VAL A 145 -14.14 6.03 -2.78
CA VAL A 145 -13.56 6.45 -4.07
C VAL A 145 -13.72 7.96 -4.22
N PHE A 146 -14.90 8.49 -3.90
CA PHE A 146 -15.17 9.92 -3.95
C PHE A 146 -14.27 10.72 -3.01
N LEU A 147 -14.15 10.31 -1.75
CA LEU A 147 -13.28 10.99 -0.78
C LEU A 147 -11.79 10.90 -1.17
N TYR A 148 -11.37 9.79 -1.77
CA TYR A 148 -10.00 9.61 -2.27
C TYR A 148 -9.71 10.54 -3.45
N GLU A 149 -10.57 10.52 -4.48
CA GLU A 149 -10.42 11.31 -5.71
C GLU A 149 -10.34 12.82 -5.44
N TYR A 150 -11.16 13.29 -4.51
CA TYR A 150 -11.20 14.70 -4.11
C TYR A 150 -10.28 15.04 -2.92
N ASN A 151 -9.39 14.12 -2.54
CA ASN A 151 -8.42 14.25 -1.46
C ASN A 151 -9.01 14.85 -0.17
N VAL A 152 -10.18 14.35 0.24
CA VAL A 152 -10.89 14.86 1.41
C VAL A 152 -10.24 14.33 2.69
N GLU A 153 -9.64 15.25 3.45
CA GLU A 153 -9.00 14.94 4.73
C GLU A 153 -10.03 15.02 5.87
N LEU A 154 -10.38 13.86 6.41
CA LEU A 154 -11.14 13.68 7.62
C LEU A 154 -10.18 13.53 8.83
N GLY A 155 -8.88 13.35 8.65
CA GLY A 155 -7.98 13.10 9.77
C GLY A 155 -8.29 11.75 10.44
N LEU A 156 -8.64 10.76 9.62
CA LEU A 156 -8.83 9.39 10.07
C LEU A 156 -7.56 8.57 9.85
N GLU A 157 -7.42 7.51 10.64
CA GLU A 157 -6.29 6.60 10.57
C GLU A 157 -6.75 5.22 10.08
N SER A 158 -5.88 4.57 9.31
CA SER A 158 -6.06 3.20 8.83
C SER A 158 -5.15 2.26 9.64
N GLU A 159 -5.75 1.25 10.25
CA GLU A 159 -5.02 0.22 11.00
C GLU A 159 -4.69 -0.95 10.09
N VAL A 160 -3.42 -1.35 10.06
CA VAL A 160 -2.93 -2.54 9.33
C VAL A 160 -3.17 -3.79 10.17
N HIS A 161 -4.02 -4.68 9.66
CA HIS A 161 -4.44 -5.90 10.35
C HIS A 161 -3.67 -7.12 9.85
N TYR A 162 -3.40 -7.19 8.56
CA TYR A 162 -2.74 -8.34 7.99
C TYR A 162 -1.95 -7.95 6.76
N ILE A 163 -0.78 -8.56 6.61
CA ILE A 163 0.14 -8.39 5.49
C ILE A 163 0.40 -9.76 4.91
N GLY A 164 0.21 -9.90 3.59
CA GLY A 164 0.54 -11.12 2.89
C GLY A 164 0.97 -10.87 1.46
N LYS A 165 1.50 -11.91 0.82
CA LYS A 165 1.84 -11.89 -0.61
C LYS A 165 0.86 -12.69 -1.46
N THR A 166 0.76 -12.34 -2.73
CA THR A 166 -0.03 -13.09 -3.72
C THR A 166 0.56 -12.99 -5.12
N LYS A 167 0.40 -14.08 -5.89
CA LYS A 167 0.66 -14.12 -7.34
C LYS A 167 -0.59 -13.76 -8.16
N ASP A 168 -1.75 -13.85 -7.53
CA ASP A 168 -3.06 -13.60 -8.12
C ASP A 168 -3.83 -12.62 -7.21
N PRO A 169 -3.65 -11.30 -7.40
CA PRO A 169 -4.34 -10.31 -6.60
C PRO A 169 -5.85 -10.28 -6.88
N VAL A 170 -6.29 -10.70 -8.07
CA VAL A 170 -7.71 -10.73 -8.46
C VAL A 170 -8.44 -11.77 -7.62
N SER A 171 -8.02 -13.03 -7.68
CA SER A 171 -8.65 -14.09 -6.87
C SER A 171 -8.55 -13.80 -5.37
N ARG A 172 -7.40 -13.23 -4.93
CA ARG A 172 -7.21 -12.83 -3.53
C ARG A 172 -8.21 -11.76 -3.07
N THR A 173 -8.59 -10.85 -3.96
CA THR A 173 -9.51 -9.74 -3.66
C THR A 173 -10.98 -10.15 -3.77
N MET A 174 -11.31 -11.03 -4.72
CA MET A 174 -12.70 -11.34 -5.06
C MET A 174 -13.31 -12.47 -4.22
N THR A 175 -12.52 -13.12 -3.35
CA THR A 175 -12.94 -14.29 -2.58
C THR A 175 -12.82 -14.06 -1.07
N ARG A 176 -13.64 -14.74 -0.28
CA ARG A 176 -13.57 -14.70 1.19
C ARG A 176 -12.55 -15.71 1.76
N GLU A 177 -11.84 -16.43 0.90
CA GLU A 177 -10.96 -17.54 1.28
C GLU A 177 -9.57 -17.05 1.70
N HIS A 178 -9.55 -16.31 2.81
CA HIS A 178 -8.33 -15.74 3.34
C HIS A 178 -8.33 -15.73 4.86
N ARG A 179 -7.36 -16.43 5.47
CA ARG A 179 -7.20 -16.50 6.93
C ARG A 179 -7.16 -15.12 7.57
N GLY A 180 -6.34 -14.21 7.05
CA GLY A 180 -6.24 -12.85 7.60
C GLY A 180 -7.52 -12.01 7.47
N TYR A 181 -8.43 -12.36 6.55
CA TYR A 181 -9.75 -11.71 6.48
C TYR A 181 -10.62 -12.19 7.64
N SER A 182 -10.69 -13.51 7.86
CA SER A 182 -11.43 -14.11 8.97
C SER A 182 -10.91 -13.65 10.34
N ASP A 183 -9.58 -13.64 10.53
CA ASP A 183 -8.97 -13.23 11.80
C ASP A 183 -9.19 -11.73 12.07
N MET A 184 -9.11 -10.89 11.02
CA MET A 184 -9.45 -9.48 11.11
C MET A 184 -10.93 -9.27 11.41
N LEU A 185 -11.86 -9.95 10.74
CA LEU A 185 -13.28 -9.84 11.05
C LEU A 185 -13.55 -10.20 12.51
N TYR A 186 -12.95 -11.29 13.00
CA TYR A 186 -13.07 -11.68 14.40
C TYR A 186 -12.58 -10.57 15.34
N TYR A 187 -11.41 -9.99 15.07
CA TYR A 187 -10.89 -8.84 15.82
C TYR A 187 -11.85 -7.63 15.79
N LEU A 188 -12.33 -7.25 14.60
CA LEU A 188 -13.20 -6.09 14.40
C LEU A 188 -14.57 -6.25 15.07
N LEU A 189 -15.10 -7.48 15.17
CA LEU A 189 -16.35 -7.77 15.90
C LEU A 189 -16.25 -7.42 17.40
N HIS A 190 -15.05 -7.45 17.97
CA HIS A 190 -14.81 -7.11 19.37
C HIS A 190 -14.53 -5.62 19.60
N LEU A 191 -14.43 -4.80 18.55
CA LEU A 191 -14.32 -3.36 18.68
C LEU A 191 -15.71 -2.75 18.91
N LYS A 192 -15.75 -1.72 19.77
CA LYS A 192 -16.97 -0.90 19.95
C LYS A 192 -17.28 -0.07 18.70
N GLU A 193 -16.25 0.27 17.94
CA GLU A 193 -16.31 1.12 16.77
C GLU A 193 -16.58 0.31 15.51
N LYS A 194 -17.46 0.80 14.65
CA LYS A 194 -17.64 0.19 13.33
C LYS A 194 -16.56 0.71 12.40
N ARG A 195 -15.97 -0.18 11.60
CA ARG A 195 -14.90 0.13 10.66
C ARG A 195 -15.25 -0.34 9.26
N ASP A 196 -14.78 0.40 8.27
CA ASP A 196 -14.78 -0.03 6.87
C ASP A 196 -13.47 -0.78 6.59
N ILE A 197 -13.56 -1.85 5.81
CA ILE A 197 -12.45 -2.75 5.52
C ILE A 197 -11.89 -2.47 4.13
N PHE A 198 -10.57 -2.43 4.02
CA PHE A 198 -9.87 -2.23 2.76
C PHE A 198 -8.83 -3.31 2.52
N LEU A 199 -8.70 -3.71 1.26
CA LEU A 199 -7.59 -4.50 0.77
C LEU A 199 -6.72 -3.58 -0.10
N ASN A 200 -5.52 -3.27 0.37
CA ASN A 200 -4.56 -2.48 -0.41
C ASN A 200 -3.62 -3.44 -1.12
N VAL A 201 -3.66 -3.47 -2.45
CA VAL A 201 -2.72 -4.27 -3.26
C VAL A 201 -1.54 -3.39 -3.66
N LEU A 202 -0.33 -3.84 -3.36
CA LEU A 202 0.92 -3.10 -3.46
C LEU A 202 1.91 -3.82 -4.39
N ILE A 203 2.58 -3.04 -5.23
CA ILE A 203 3.74 -3.48 -6.02
C ILE A 203 4.96 -2.69 -5.54
N PHE A 204 6.05 -3.40 -5.25
CA PHE A 204 7.31 -2.80 -4.84
C PHE A 204 8.28 -2.65 -6.00
N LYS A 205 8.97 -1.52 -6.03
CA LYS A 205 10.22 -1.34 -6.77
C LYS A 205 11.38 -1.63 -5.83
N VAL A 206 12.16 -2.67 -6.16
CA VAL A 206 13.37 -3.04 -5.41
C VAL A 206 14.59 -2.51 -6.15
N SER A 207 15.13 -1.39 -5.70
CA SER A 207 16.34 -0.79 -6.25
C SER A 207 17.56 -1.45 -5.60
N VAL A 208 18.53 -1.85 -6.42
CA VAL A 208 19.83 -2.38 -5.99
C VAL A 208 20.86 -1.29 -6.16
N ILE A 209 21.46 -0.90 -5.05
CA ILE A 209 22.43 0.18 -4.96
C ILE A 209 23.75 -0.43 -4.52
N SER A 210 24.78 -0.30 -5.35
CA SER A 210 26.15 -0.70 -5.06
C SER A 210 27.04 0.55 -5.09
N PRO A 211 27.66 0.95 -3.97
CA PRO A 211 28.57 2.08 -3.93
C PRO A 211 29.76 1.86 -4.87
N PRO A 212 30.40 2.95 -5.31
CA PRO A 212 31.50 2.87 -6.25
C PRO A 212 32.68 2.10 -5.67
N HIS A 213 33.18 1.12 -6.43
CA HIS A 213 34.49 0.52 -6.21
C HIS A 213 35.30 0.74 -7.48
N ASN A 214 36.49 1.31 -7.35
CA ASN A 214 37.30 1.76 -8.49
C ASN A 214 36.52 2.69 -9.45
N SER A 215 35.78 3.65 -8.91
CA SER A 215 35.02 4.71 -9.62
C SER A 215 33.73 4.29 -10.33
N ILE A 216 33.27 3.04 -10.21
CA ILE A 216 32.02 2.56 -10.83
C ILE A 216 31.03 2.11 -9.75
N GLY A 217 29.95 2.86 -9.58
CA GLY A 217 28.77 2.46 -8.79
C GLY A 217 27.68 1.85 -9.69
N ILE A 218 26.84 0.99 -9.12
CA ILE A 218 25.74 0.36 -9.85
C ILE A 218 24.41 0.76 -9.23
N PHE A 219 23.54 1.31 -10.08
CA PHE A 219 22.15 1.61 -9.77
C PHE A 219 21.25 0.85 -10.74
N SER A 220 20.51 -0.12 -10.24
CA SER A 220 19.57 -0.90 -11.04
C SER A 220 18.40 -1.36 -10.19
N THR A 221 17.54 -2.25 -10.71
CA THR A 221 16.51 -2.91 -9.93
C THR A 221 16.76 -4.42 -9.87
N ASN A 222 16.28 -5.07 -8.81
CA ASN A 222 16.41 -6.53 -8.70
C ASN A 222 15.69 -7.22 -9.86
N SER A 223 14.61 -6.64 -10.37
CA SER A 223 13.87 -7.21 -11.49
C SER A 223 14.62 -7.13 -12.84
N VAL A 224 15.48 -6.14 -13.01
CA VAL A 224 16.35 -6.02 -14.21
C VAL A 224 17.55 -6.95 -14.12
N LEU A 225 18.12 -7.10 -12.93
CA LEU A 225 19.33 -7.90 -12.69
C LEU A 225 19.05 -9.39 -12.44
N ASP A 226 17.87 -9.71 -11.93
CA ASP A 226 17.56 -10.98 -11.27
C ASP A 226 18.68 -11.39 -10.28
N HIS A 227 19.05 -10.45 -9.41
CA HIS A 227 20.12 -10.66 -8.44
C HIS A 227 19.67 -11.70 -7.41
N ILE A 228 18.51 -11.47 -6.80
CA ILE A 228 17.78 -12.42 -5.97
C ILE A 228 16.54 -12.91 -6.72
N PRO A 229 16.24 -14.22 -6.70
CA PRO A 229 15.02 -14.78 -7.28
C PRO A 229 13.75 -14.12 -6.73
N LYS A 230 12.73 -13.96 -7.60
CA LYS A 230 11.47 -13.27 -7.25
C LYS A 230 10.79 -13.85 -6.00
N GLU A 231 10.79 -15.18 -5.85
CA GLU A 231 10.16 -15.83 -4.70
C GLU A 231 10.83 -15.38 -3.39
N LEU A 232 12.16 -15.33 -3.35
CA LEU A 232 12.90 -14.88 -2.15
C LEU A 232 12.74 -13.38 -1.91
N GLU A 233 12.71 -12.58 -2.99
CA GLU A 233 12.42 -11.14 -2.95
C GLU A 233 11.08 -10.89 -2.25
N ILE A 234 9.99 -11.52 -2.66
CA ILE A 234 8.68 -11.25 -2.07
C ILE A 234 8.57 -11.76 -0.63
N PHE A 235 9.21 -12.89 -0.28
CA PHE A 235 9.19 -13.42 1.08
C PHE A 235 9.87 -12.48 2.06
N VAL A 236 11.06 -11.95 1.72
CA VAL A 236 11.78 -11.05 2.64
C VAL A 236 11.00 -9.74 2.82
N ILE A 237 10.36 -9.23 1.76
CA ILE A 237 9.52 -8.03 1.81
C ILE A 237 8.36 -8.23 2.78
N GLU A 238 7.61 -9.32 2.60
CA GLU A 238 6.47 -9.67 3.45
C GLU A 238 6.88 -9.74 4.93
N TYR A 239 7.98 -10.44 5.25
CA TYR A 239 8.45 -10.53 6.64
C TYR A 239 8.91 -9.19 7.20
N CYS A 240 9.69 -8.40 6.45
CA CYS A 240 10.11 -7.07 6.90
C CYS A 240 8.90 -6.19 7.28
N LEU A 241 7.83 -6.26 6.50
CA LEU A 241 6.60 -5.52 6.73
C LEU A 241 5.80 -6.06 7.92
N ILE A 242 5.66 -7.39 8.04
CA ILE A 242 5.00 -8.05 9.18
C ILE A 242 5.69 -7.64 10.50
N TYR A 243 7.01 -7.73 10.57
CA TYR A 243 7.77 -7.37 11.77
C TYR A 243 7.91 -5.86 11.99
N TYR A 244 7.64 -5.03 10.97
CA TYR A 244 7.58 -3.58 11.12
C TYR A 244 6.26 -3.13 11.75
N PHE A 245 5.13 -3.54 11.16
CA PHE A 245 3.79 -3.17 11.64
C PHE A 245 3.38 -3.93 12.90
N LYS A 246 3.84 -5.19 13.06
CA LYS A 246 3.58 -6.07 14.21
C LYS A 246 2.09 -6.15 14.56
N SER A 247 1.26 -6.41 13.56
CA SER A 247 -0.18 -6.60 13.78
C SER A 247 -0.44 -7.72 14.80
N SER A 248 -1.39 -7.49 15.70
CA SER A 248 -1.82 -8.45 16.71
C SER A 248 -2.36 -9.75 16.08
N ILE A 249 -3.04 -9.64 14.94
CA ILE A 249 -3.64 -10.77 14.21
C ILE A 249 -2.56 -11.73 13.68
N GLN A 250 -1.38 -11.22 13.33
CA GLN A 250 -0.27 -12.04 12.81
C GLN A 250 0.74 -12.47 13.87
N LYS A 251 0.42 -12.32 15.17
CA LYS A 251 1.34 -12.66 16.25
C LYS A 251 1.80 -14.12 16.23
N GLY A 252 0.89 -15.08 16.04
CA GLY A 252 1.25 -16.49 15.95
C GLY A 252 2.15 -16.83 14.75
N ASP A 253 1.97 -16.12 13.63
CA ASP A 253 2.84 -16.26 12.46
C ASP A 253 4.24 -15.72 12.75
N MET A 254 4.36 -14.62 13.49
CA MET A 254 5.63 -14.06 13.93
C MET A 254 6.37 -15.01 14.89
N ASP A 255 5.68 -15.57 15.88
CA ASP A 255 6.28 -16.44 16.90
C ASP A 255 6.97 -17.69 16.29
N THR A 256 6.52 -18.14 15.11
CA THR A 256 7.03 -19.33 14.44
C THR A 256 7.97 -19.04 13.26
N SER A 257 8.02 -17.80 12.77
CA SER A 257 8.71 -17.47 11.52
C SER A 257 10.00 -16.67 11.68
N TRP A 258 10.36 -16.22 12.89
CA TRP A 258 11.53 -15.37 13.11
C TRP A 258 12.84 -16.02 12.63
N SER A 259 13.10 -17.27 13.03
CA SER A 259 14.30 -18.00 12.60
C SER A 259 14.38 -18.14 11.08
N LYS A 260 13.23 -18.34 10.42
CA LYS A 260 13.15 -18.42 8.96
C LYS A 260 13.46 -17.06 8.31
N PHE A 261 12.93 -15.98 8.88
CA PHE A 261 13.20 -14.61 8.42
C PHE A 261 14.69 -14.26 8.53
N VAL A 262 15.32 -14.55 9.68
CA VAL A 262 16.77 -14.36 9.88
C VAL A 262 17.59 -15.17 8.86
N ASN A 263 17.19 -16.41 8.56
CA ASN A 263 17.89 -17.23 7.57
C ASN A 263 17.80 -16.64 6.16
N TYR A 264 16.66 -16.09 5.76
CA TYR A 264 16.55 -15.39 4.48
C TYR A 264 17.48 -14.17 4.41
N PHE A 265 17.58 -13.40 5.49
CA PHE A 265 18.54 -12.29 5.57
C PHE A 265 20.00 -12.75 5.48
N ARG A 266 20.34 -13.90 6.07
CA ARG A 266 21.68 -14.50 5.93
C ARG A 266 21.98 -14.88 4.48
N ASP A 267 21.00 -15.42 3.76
CA ASP A 267 21.16 -15.74 2.34
C ASP A 267 21.38 -14.48 1.50
N PHE A 268 20.70 -13.37 1.83
CA PHE A 268 20.93 -12.07 1.22
C PHE A 268 22.34 -11.53 1.47
N GLN A 269 22.87 -11.69 2.68
CA GLN A 269 24.24 -11.30 3.01
C GLN A 269 25.29 -12.09 2.23
N LYS A 270 25.05 -13.37 1.92
CA LYS A 270 25.95 -14.16 1.05
C LYS A 270 26.05 -13.60 -0.37
N GLU A 271 24.98 -12.95 -0.84
CA GLU A 271 24.93 -12.23 -2.12
C GLU A 271 25.46 -10.78 -2.00
N GLY A 272 26.01 -10.42 -0.83
CA GLY A 272 26.56 -9.10 -0.53
C GLY A 272 25.51 -8.02 -0.26
N ILE A 273 24.25 -8.39 -0.01
CA ILE A 273 23.19 -7.44 0.37
C ILE A 273 23.21 -7.27 1.89
N ASN A 274 23.70 -6.11 2.35
CA ASN A 274 23.94 -5.89 3.78
C ASN A 274 22.76 -5.27 4.51
N ALA A 275 21.90 -4.53 3.80
CA ALA A 275 20.75 -3.86 4.39
C ALA A 275 19.62 -3.68 3.38
N LEU A 276 18.38 -3.74 3.90
CA LEU A 276 17.15 -3.45 3.17
C LEU A 276 16.53 -2.19 3.76
N TYR A 277 16.32 -1.17 2.94
CA TYR A 277 15.72 0.11 3.30
C TYR A 277 14.33 0.21 2.70
N PHE A 278 13.36 0.61 3.49
CA PHE A 278 11.96 0.75 3.09
C PHE A 278 11.57 2.22 3.09
N LYS A 279 11.07 2.66 1.94
CA LYS A 279 10.36 3.93 1.75
C LYS A 279 8.91 3.62 1.42
N LEU A 280 8.11 3.42 2.47
CA LEU A 280 6.67 3.22 2.32
C LEU A 280 6.00 4.60 2.26
N GLU A 281 6.05 5.20 1.09
CA GLU A 281 5.42 6.47 0.78
C GLU A 281 4.65 6.27 -0.53
N MET A 282 3.34 6.51 -0.49
CA MET A 282 2.48 6.41 -1.67
C MET A 282 2.64 7.67 -2.52
N LYS A 283 2.48 7.53 -3.84
CA LYS A 283 2.59 8.64 -4.78
C LYS A 283 1.56 9.74 -4.47
N GLU A 284 0.33 9.36 -4.16
CA GLU A 284 -0.73 10.28 -3.77
C GLU A 284 -0.71 10.51 -2.25
N SER A 285 -0.61 11.77 -1.82
CA SER A 285 -0.72 12.12 -0.40
C SER A 285 -2.19 12.22 0.02
N THR A 286 -2.79 11.10 0.41
CA THR A 286 -4.17 11.03 0.93
C THR A 286 -4.19 10.47 2.36
N GLU A 287 -5.23 10.77 3.13
CA GLU A 287 -5.42 10.17 4.46
C GLU A 287 -5.60 8.64 4.44
N TYR A 288 -5.98 8.04 3.31
CA TYR A 288 -6.09 6.58 3.20
C TYR A 288 -4.75 5.89 3.41
N ASN A 289 -3.66 6.61 3.15
CA ASN A 289 -2.30 6.15 3.32
C ASN A 289 -1.76 6.39 4.74
N ASN A 290 -2.58 6.95 5.65
CA ASN A 290 -2.23 7.13 7.05
C ASN A 290 -2.30 5.78 7.79
N LEU A 291 -1.28 4.95 7.60
CA LEU A 291 -1.22 3.56 8.05
C LEU A 291 -0.57 3.46 9.42
N GLY A 292 -1.10 2.61 10.29
CA GLY A 292 -0.51 2.35 11.61
C GLY A 292 -0.99 1.03 12.19
N THR A 293 -0.59 0.75 13.43
CA THR A 293 -1.15 -0.31 14.28
C THR A 293 -1.31 0.24 15.71
N PRO A 294 -1.97 -0.47 16.64
CA PRO A 294 -2.04 0.00 18.02
C PRO A 294 -0.67 0.24 18.69
N ASN A 295 0.40 -0.39 18.16
CA ASN A 295 1.77 -0.25 18.65
C ASN A 295 2.68 0.58 17.72
N LEU A 296 2.13 1.16 16.64
CA LEU A 296 2.85 1.96 15.67
C LEU A 296 1.99 3.13 15.23
N ALA A 297 2.39 4.35 15.61
CA ALA A 297 1.66 5.56 15.26
C ALA A 297 1.37 5.64 13.75
N ALA A 298 0.14 6.04 13.42
CA ALA A 298 -0.29 6.15 12.04
C ALA A 298 0.49 7.28 11.34
N LYS A 299 1.03 6.99 10.15
CA LYS A 299 1.71 7.98 9.31
C LYS A 299 1.38 7.76 7.85
N LYS A 300 1.40 8.83 7.06
CA LYS A 300 1.33 8.77 5.59
C LYS A 300 2.57 8.11 4.97
N SER A 301 3.70 8.20 5.67
CA SER A 301 4.98 7.65 5.22
C SER A 301 5.68 6.90 6.35
N HIS A 302 6.27 5.75 6.01
CA HIS A 302 7.10 4.97 6.92
C HIS A 302 8.48 4.72 6.31
N TYR A 303 9.51 5.12 7.05
CA TYR A 303 10.91 4.94 6.67
C TYR A 303 11.60 4.07 7.71
N PHE A 304 12.18 2.96 7.28
CA PHE A 304 12.89 2.04 8.17
C PHE A 304 13.88 1.18 7.40
N SER A 305 14.82 0.56 8.11
CA SER A 305 15.78 -0.39 7.55
C SER A 305 15.80 -1.68 8.34
N TRP A 306 16.32 -2.73 7.71
CA TRP A 306 16.63 -4.00 8.32
C TRP A 306 18.07 -4.38 8.01
N GLN A 307 18.84 -4.73 9.03
CA GLN A 307 20.23 -5.15 8.92
C GLN A 307 20.55 -6.28 9.89
N LEU A 308 21.30 -7.28 9.43
CA LEU A 308 21.81 -8.37 10.26
C LEU A 308 23.23 -8.02 10.73
N ASN A 309 23.41 -7.94 12.06
CA ASN A 309 24.70 -7.68 12.70
C ASN A 309 25.03 -8.77 13.73
N GLU A 310 26.10 -8.58 14.52
CA GLU A 310 26.53 -9.52 15.56
C GLU A 310 25.44 -9.82 16.61
N ASN A 311 24.55 -8.86 16.86
CA ASN A 311 23.43 -8.98 17.79
C ASN A 311 22.16 -9.56 17.13
N GLY A 312 22.25 -10.02 15.89
CA GLY A 312 21.12 -10.55 15.12
C GLY A 312 20.49 -9.52 14.19
N LEU A 313 19.30 -9.86 13.69
CA LEU A 313 18.56 -9.03 12.74
C LEU A 313 17.89 -7.87 13.49
N GLN A 314 18.25 -6.64 13.12
CA GLN A 314 17.80 -5.40 13.75
C GLN A 314 17.03 -4.55 12.77
N MET A 315 16.10 -3.75 13.32
CA MET A 315 15.31 -2.77 12.57
C MET A 315 15.56 -1.38 13.13
N GLU A 316 15.81 -0.42 12.25
CA GLU A 316 15.99 0.98 12.58
C GLU A 316 14.91 1.82 11.87
N ARG A 317 14.37 2.83 12.56
CA ARG A 317 13.35 3.73 12.00
C ARG A 317 13.97 5.08 11.70
N PHE A 318 13.53 5.68 10.60
CA PHE A 318 13.88 7.03 10.21
C PHE A 318 12.64 7.91 10.31
N TYR A 319 12.84 9.19 10.63
CA TYR A 319 11.73 10.14 10.79
C TYR A 319 11.38 10.82 9.47
N GLU A 320 12.40 11.15 8.69
CA GLU A 320 12.26 11.79 7.39
C GLU A 320 12.90 10.96 6.27
N SER A 321 12.41 11.14 5.04
CA SER A 321 12.96 10.48 3.84
C SER A 321 14.44 10.82 3.62
N LYS A 322 14.83 12.06 3.92
CA LYS A 322 16.22 12.54 3.80
C LYS A 322 17.19 11.77 4.69
N ASP A 323 16.78 11.40 5.91
CA ASP A 323 17.64 10.71 6.86
C ASP A 323 17.96 9.30 6.35
N LEU A 324 16.95 8.64 5.77
CA LEU A 324 17.12 7.35 5.12
C LEU A 324 17.97 7.47 3.84
N ASP A 325 17.80 8.53 3.06
CA ASP A 325 18.63 8.79 1.88
C ASP A 325 20.10 9.01 2.24
N GLU A 326 20.39 9.81 3.26
CA GLU A 326 21.74 10.01 3.76
C GLU A 326 22.39 8.66 4.12
N GLU A 327 21.67 7.79 4.84
CA GLU A 327 22.18 6.47 5.21
C GLU A 327 22.36 5.52 4.00
N VAL A 328 21.45 5.56 3.03
CA VAL A 328 21.55 4.79 1.79
C VAL A 328 22.78 5.21 0.99
N PHE A 329 22.99 6.51 0.82
CA PHE A 329 24.02 7.07 -0.06
C PHE A 329 25.32 7.47 0.63
N LYS A 330 25.46 7.24 1.94
CA LYS A 330 26.67 7.63 2.70
C LYS A 330 27.99 7.15 2.09
N ASP A 331 27.98 5.97 1.47
CA ASP A 331 29.17 5.33 0.89
C ASP A 331 29.45 5.78 -0.57
N PHE A 332 28.63 6.68 -1.14
CA PHE A 332 28.82 7.19 -2.52
C PHE A 332 29.66 8.47 -2.60
N PHE A 333 29.77 9.19 -1.50
CA PHE A 333 30.41 10.51 -1.45
C PHE A 333 31.78 10.49 -0.75
N VAL A 334 32.35 9.29 -0.55
CA VAL A 334 33.66 9.07 0.11
C VAL A 334 34.79 9.09 -0.90
#